data_AF-A0A7C5FF60-F1
#
_entry.id   AF-A0A7C5FF60-F1
#
_cell.length_a   1.000
_cell.length_b   1.000
_cell.length_c   1.000
_cell.angle_alpha   90.00
_cell.angle_beta   90.00
_cell.angle_gamma   90.00
#
_symmetry.space_group_name_H-M   'P 1'
#
loop_
_entity.id
_entity.type
_entity.pdbx_description
1 polymer ?
#
loop_
_entity_poly.entity_id
_entity_poly.type
_entity_poly.pdbx_seq_one_letter_code
_entity_poly.pdbx_strand_id
1 'polypeptide(L)'
;MEKLRAAHQWLEAAQSVFLKAKAGFGKEGIRYEDLCYDLFQATERALMAFFSLLGLMPPPVQGIEVMLTHLSLKGISFPEWIKELIKLDRYGAISKWPWFQNPIQKTDYWEALDLTERLIDWVEEEIENIEHSSNIFNGGDRA
;
A
#
# COMPACT_ATOMS: atom_id res chain seq x y z
N MET A 1 18.39 -0.23 -10.51
CA MET A 1 18.61 1.20 -10.23
C MET A 1 17.32 2.01 -10.39
N GLU A 2 16.76 2.18 -11.59
CA GLU A 2 15.56 3.04 -11.77
C GLU A 2 14.27 2.51 -11.13
N LYS A 3 13.98 1.21 -11.29
CA LYS A 3 12.84 0.52 -10.67
C LYS A 3 12.86 0.60 -9.14
N LEU A 4 14.04 0.38 -8.56
CA LEU A 4 14.27 0.46 -7.12
C LEU A 4 14.07 1.87 -6.59
N ARG A 5 14.63 2.88 -7.27
CA ARG A 5 14.38 4.29 -6.94
C ARG A 5 12.89 4.63 -6.97
N ALA A 6 12.17 4.19 -8.01
CA ALA A 6 10.73 4.40 -8.10
C ALA A 6 9.97 3.69 -6.98
N ALA A 7 10.36 2.48 -6.61
CA ALA A 7 9.79 1.74 -5.48
C ALA A 7 9.95 2.52 -4.17
N HIS A 8 11.15 3.04 -3.88
CA HIS A 8 11.38 3.85 -2.67
C HIS A 8 10.55 5.12 -2.66
N GLN A 9 10.45 5.84 -3.78
CA GLN A 9 9.63 7.05 -3.87
C GLN A 9 8.16 6.78 -3.57
N TRP A 10 7.62 5.65 -4.05
CA TRP A 10 6.26 5.23 -3.75
C TRP A 10 6.09 4.80 -2.28
N LEU A 11 7.07 4.09 -1.71
CA LEU A 11 7.05 3.67 -0.31
C LEU A 11 7.10 4.89 0.63
N GLU A 12 8.00 5.85 0.38
CA GLU A 12 8.07 7.12 1.12
C GLU A 12 6.73 7.88 1.03
N ALA A 13 6.12 7.92 -0.15
CA ALA A 13 4.82 8.54 -0.35
C ALA A 13 3.67 7.81 0.37
N ALA A 14 3.77 6.48 0.53
CA ALA A 14 2.83 5.67 1.31
C ALA A 14 2.98 5.96 2.81
N GLN A 15 4.21 5.90 3.32
CA GLN A 15 4.55 6.17 4.72
C GLN A 15 4.12 7.59 5.14
N SER A 16 4.33 8.59 4.28
CA SER A 16 3.90 9.97 4.54
C SER A 16 2.38 10.08 4.79
N VAL A 17 1.57 9.43 3.96
CA VAL A 17 0.10 9.46 4.11
C VAL A 17 -0.35 8.59 5.29
N PHE A 18 0.29 7.45 5.51
CA PHE A 18 0.05 6.60 6.67
C PHE A 18 0.30 7.36 7.99
N LEU A 19 1.43 8.06 8.10
CA LEU A 19 1.76 8.88 9.28
C LEU A 19 0.76 10.02 9.48
N LYS A 20 0.30 10.65 8.40
CA LYS A 20 -0.76 11.67 8.45
C LYS A 20 -2.06 11.07 9.04
N ALA A 21 -2.48 9.89 8.58
CA ALA A 21 -3.67 9.22 9.11
C ALA A 21 -3.51 8.81 10.58
N LYS A 22 -2.33 8.33 10.97
CA LYS A 22 -1.99 7.98 12.36
C LYS A 22 -2.00 9.21 13.28
N ALA A 23 -1.42 10.31 12.83
CA ALA A 23 -1.36 11.57 13.59
C ALA A 23 -2.73 12.25 13.77
N GLY A 24 -3.66 12.03 12.83
CA GLY A 24 -5.00 12.59 12.89
C GLY A 24 -5.94 11.87 13.86
N PHE A 25 -5.59 10.66 14.32
CA PHE A 25 -6.43 9.91 15.24
C PHE A 25 -6.63 10.63 16.57
N GLY A 26 -7.90 10.70 17.02
CA GLY A 26 -8.28 11.33 18.29
C GLY A 26 -8.18 12.85 18.31
N LYS A 27 -7.88 13.50 17.17
CA LYS A 27 -7.90 14.96 17.04
C LYS A 27 -9.33 15.45 16.83
N GLU A 28 -9.67 16.54 17.52
CA GLU A 28 -10.97 17.18 17.36
C GLU A 28 -11.17 17.65 15.91
N GLY A 29 -12.36 17.42 15.37
CA GLY A 29 -12.73 17.79 14.00
C GLY A 29 -12.22 16.83 12.91
N ILE A 30 -11.38 15.85 13.23
CA ILE A 30 -10.93 14.84 12.25
C ILE A 30 -11.87 13.64 12.29
N ARG A 31 -12.39 13.25 11.11
CA ARG A 31 -13.36 12.16 10.97
C ARG A 31 -12.68 10.86 10.57
N TYR A 32 -13.24 9.72 10.99
CA TYR A 32 -12.68 8.40 10.63
C TYR A 32 -12.74 8.15 9.13
N GLU A 33 -13.73 8.69 8.42
CA GLU A 33 -13.87 8.68 6.97
C GLU A 33 -12.61 9.22 6.28
N ASP A 34 -12.11 10.36 6.74
CA ASP A 34 -10.95 11.03 6.15
C ASP A 34 -9.67 10.23 6.47
N LEU A 35 -9.58 9.68 7.69
CA LEU A 35 -8.46 8.82 8.10
C LEU A 35 -8.41 7.51 7.31
N CYS A 36 -9.55 6.82 7.15
CA CYS A 36 -9.63 5.58 6.38
C CYS A 36 -9.37 5.82 4.89
N TYR A 37 -9.76 6.97 4.35
CA TYR A 37 -9.42 7.34 2.98
C TYR A 37 -7.91 7.57 2.80
N ASP A 38 -7.25 8.19 3.79
CA ASP A 38 -5.79 8.31 3.79
C ASP A 38 -5.10 6.94 3.90
N LEU A 39 -5.61 6.02 4.73
CA LEU A 39 -5.09 4.66 4.83
C LEU A 39 -5.27 3.85 3.53
N PHE A 40 -6.40 4.00 2.85
CA PHE A 40 -6.61 3.46 1.51
C PHE A 40 -5.58 3.99 0.51
N GLN A 41 -5.34 5.31 0.48
CA GLN A 41 -4.32 5.90 -0.40
C GLN A 41 -2.90 5.44 -0.05
N ALA A 42 -2.58 5.30 1.23
CA ALA A 42 -1.29 4.76 1.66
C ALA A 42 -1.11 3.31 1.17
N THR A 43 -2.18 2.51 1.24
CA THR A 43 -2.20 1.13 0.72
C THR A 43 -1.98 1.10 -0.80
N GLU A 44 -2.69 1.92 -1.59
CA GLU A 44 -2.48 2.00 -3.04
C GLU A 44 -1.03 2.39 -3.38
N ARG A 45 -0.45 3.33 -2.65
CA ARG A 45 0.95 3.76 -2.86
C ARG A 45 1.97 2.68 -2.50
N ALA A 46 1.75 1.93 -1.42
CA ALA A 46 2.59 0.80 -1.07
C ALA A 46 2.51 -0.31 -2.14
N LEU A 47 1.32 -0.61 -2.66
CA LEU A 47 1.19 -1.52 -3.80
C LEU A 47 1.90 -0.97 -5.05
N MET A 48 1.84 0.33 -5.31
CA MET A 48 2.58 0.96 -6.41
C MET A 48 4.09 0.83 -6.26
N ALA A 49 4.61 0.86 -5.03
CA ALA A 49 6.02 0.56 -4.76
C ALA A 49 6.35 -0.88 -5.15
N PHE A 50 5.51 -1.85 -4.76
CA PHE A 50 5.68 -3.25 -5.15
C PHE A 50 5.60 -3.47 -6.67
N PHE A 51 4.65 -2.84 -7.36
CA PHE A 51 4.59 -2.86 -8.84
C PHE A 51 5.89 -2.31 -9.46
N SER A 52 6.40 -1.21 -8.92
CA SER A 52 7.64 -0.58 -9.39
C SER A 52 8.85 -1.49 -9.18
N LEU A 53 8.91 -2.16 -8.03
CA LEU A 53 9.94 -3.15 -7.68
C LEU A 53 9.98 -4.29 -8.71
N LEU A 54 8.81 -4.82 -9.08
CA LEU A 54 8.66 -5.84 -10.11
C LEU A 54 8.88 -5.30 -11.54
N GLY A 55 8.89 -3.98 -11.71
CA GLY A 55 8.93 -3.31 -13.01
C GLY A 55 7.69 -3.56 -13.86
N LEU A 56 6.54 -3.71 -13.21
CA LEU A 56 5.24 -3.86 -13.83
C LEU A 56 4.53 -2.51 -13.90
N MET A 57 3.76 -2.28 -14.95
CA MET A 57 2.83 -1.16 -14.99
C MET A 57 1.55 -1.54 -14.23
N PRO A 58 1.01 -0.64 -13.39
CA PRO A 58 -0.28 -0.87 -12.74
C PRO A 58 -1.42 -0.90 -13.77
N PRO A 59 -2.59 -1.46 -13.39
CA PRO A 59 -3.80 -1.36 -14.20
C PRO A 59 -4.24 0.11 -14.37
N PRO A 60 -4.94 0.45 -15.47
CA PRO A 60 -5.43 1.82 -15.72
C PRO A 60 -6.61 2.21 -14.83
N VAL A 61 -7.24 1.23 -14.17
CA VAL A 61 -8.35 1.43 -13.22
C VAL A 61 -7.80 1.32 -11.81
N GLN A 62 -8.17 2.29 -10.97
CA GLN A 62 -7.77 2.36 -9.55
C GLN A 62 -8.57 1.38 -8.69
N GLY A 63 -8.02 1.03 -7.53
CA GLY A 63 -8.60 0.06 -6.61
C GLY A 63 -7.67 -1.11 -6.30
N ILE A 64 -7.65 -1.52 -5.04
CA ILE A 64 -6.81 -2.57 -4.48
C ILE A 64 -7.18 -3.92 -5.10
N GLU A 65 -8.47 -4.26 -5.21
CA GLU A 65 -8.91 -5.51 -5.85
C GLU A 65 -8.38 -5.64 -7.28
N VAL A 66 -8.42 -4.54 -8.04
CA VAL A 66 -7.94 -4.49 -9.42
C VAL A 66 -6.43 -4.69 -9.48
N MET A 67 -5.68 -4.03 -8.58
CA MET A 67 -4.22 -4.18 -8.49
C MET A 67 -3.81 -5.62 -8.12
N LEU A 68 -4.44 -6.21 -7.11
CA LEU A 68 -4.14 -7.58 -6.67
C LEU A 68 -4.53 -8.63 -7.71
N THR A 69 -5.66 -8.42 -8.41
CA THR A 69 -6.06 -9.26 -9.54
C THR A 69 -5.02 -9.17 -10.66
N HIS A 70 -4.51 -7.98 -10.96
CA HIS A 70 -3.48 -7.80 -11.98
C HIS A 70 -2.18 -8.55 -11.62
N LEU A 71 -1.72 -8.47 -10.37
CA LEU A 71 -0.56 -9.23 -9.90
C LEU A 71 -0.78 -10.74 -10.02
N SER A 72 -1.95 -11.22 -9.61
CA SER A 72 -2.33 -12.64 -9.68
C SER A 72 -2.35 -13.17 -11.12
N LEU A 73 -2.94 -12.40 -12.06
CA LEU A 73 -2.97 -12.75 -13.48
C LEU A 73 -1.57 -12.77 -14.13
N LYS A 74 -0.60 -12.06 -13.56
CA LYS A 74 0.81 -12.08 -13.96
C LYS A 74 1.61 -13.21 -13.30
N GLY A 75 0.97 -14.03 -12.47
CA GLY A 75 1.63 -15.13 -11.75
C GLY A 75 2.50 -14.67 -10.59
N ILE A 76 2.32 -13.44 -10.10
CA ILE A 76 3.04 -12.93 -8.94
C ILE A 76 2.40 -13.48 -7.67
N SER A 77 3.20 -14.20 -6.87
CA SER A 77 2.79 -14.68 -5.55
C SER A 77 3.01 -13.61 -4.49
N PHE A 78 2.09 -13.52 -3.54
CA PHE A 78 2.19 -12.68 -2.36
C PHE A 78 1.47 -13.36 -1.19
N PRO A 79 1.79 -13.03 0.08
CA PRO A 79 1.14 -13.60 1.24
C PRO A 79 -0.40 -13.54 1.20
N GLU A 80 -1.07 -14.61 1.65
CA GLU A 80 -2.55 -14.73 1.54
C GLU A 80 -3.30 -13.57 2.22
N TRP A 81 -2.77 -13.07 3.35
CA TRP A 81 -3.39 -11.97 4.11
C TRP A 81 -3.50 -10.66 3.32
N ILE A 82 -2.70 -10.46 2.27
CA ILE A 82 -2.78 -9.27 1.40
C ILE A 82 -4.13 -9.18 0.69
N LYS A 83 -4.83 -10.31 0.49
CA LYS A 83 -6.21 -10.29 -0.06
C LYS A 83 -7.20 -9.56 0.86
N GLU A 84 -6.91 -9.46 2.15
CA GLU A 84 -7.76 -8.71 3.07
C GLU A 84 -7.76 -7.19 2.79
N LEU A 85 -6.74 -6.68 2.09
CA LEU A 85 -6.66 -5.26 1.73
C LEU A 85 -7.82 -4.80 0.84
N ILE A 86 -8.49 -5.73 0.13
CA ILE A 86 -9.69 -5.42 -0.68
C ILE A 86 -10.78 -4.74 0.16
N LYS A 87 -10.84 -5.02 1.47
CA LYS A 87 -11.77 -4.35 2.39
C LYS A 87 -11.63 -2.83 2.37
N LEU A 88 -10.44 -2.30 2.07
CA LEU A 88 -10.16 -0.86 2.05
C LEU A 88 -10.72 -0.15 0.81
N ASP A 89 -11.10 -0.87 -0.26
CA ASP A 89 -11.65 -0.25 -1.49
C ASP A 89 -12.92 0.57 -1.22
N ARG A 90 -13.69 0.19 -0.20
CA ARG A 90 -14.87 0.94 0.23
C ARG A 90 -14.54 2.37 0.64
N TYR A 91 -13.32 2.62 1.13
CA TYR A 91 -12.88 3.95 1.54
C TYR A 91 -12.54 4.85 0.34
N GLY A 92 -12.13 4.27 -0.80
CA GLY A 92 -11.87 5.01 -2.03
C GLY A 92 -13.10 5.74 -2.59
N ALA A 93 -14.31 5.26 -2.25
CA ALA A 93 -15.58 5.88 -2.66
C ALA A 93 -16.06 6.99 -1.70
N ILE A 94 -15.54 7.07 -0.47
CA ILE A 94 -16.03 7.96 0.58
C ILE A 94 -15.94 9.44 0.18
N SER A 95 -14.85 9.83 -0.48
CA SER A 95 -14.64 11.20 -0.93
C SER A 95 -15.62 11.64 -2.02
N LYS A 96 -16.28 10.70 -2.69
CA LYS A 96 -17.23 10.94 -3.80
C LYS A 96 -18.67 10.81 -3.35
N TRP A 97 -18.98 9.85 -2.48
CA TRP A 97 -20.36 9.46 -2.16
C TRP A 97 -20.57 9.20 -0.65
N PRO A 98 -20.47 10.23 0.20
CA PRO A 98 -20.50 10.07 1.67
C PRO A 98 -21.82 9.49 2.22
N TRP A 99 -22.93 9.56 1.49
CA TRP A 99 -24.24 9.00 1.90
C TRP A 99 -24.46 7.54 1.47
N PHE A 100 -23.52 6.94 0.74
CA PHE A 100 -23.70 5.63 0.11
C PHE A 100 -23.06 4.47 0.90
N GLN A 101 -22.47 4.77 2.06
CA GLN A 101 -21.73 3.81 2.89
C GLN A 101 -22.30 3.79 4.31
N ASN A 102 -22.20 2.64 4.96
CA ASN A 102 -22.42 2.56 6.40
C ASN A 102 -21.46 3.52 7.13
N PRO A 103 -21.89 4.18 8.21
CA PRO A 103 -21.04 5.08 8.98
C PRO A 103 -19.75 4.41 9.42
N ILE A 104 -18.61 5.07 9.20
CA ILE A 104 -17.29 4.53 9.55
C ILE A 104 -17.10 4.59 11.07
N GLN A 105 -16.83 3.44 11.67
CA GLN A 105 -16.61 3.31 13.10
C GLN A 105 -15.12 3.34 13.42
N LYS A 106 -14.82 3.54 14.70
CA LYS A 106 -13.46 3.45 15.24
C LYS A 106 -12.80 2.10 14.92
N THR A 107 -13.57 1.01 14.89
CA THR A 107 -13.07 -0.33 14.56
C THR A 107 -12.65 -0.45 13.10
N ASP A 108 -13.38 0.17 12.18
CA ASP A 108 -13.01 0.21 10.75
C ASP A 108 -11.65 0.90 10.55
N TYR A 109 -11.42 2.00 11.30
CA TYR A 109 -10.11 2.69 11.31
C TYR A 109 -8.98 1.77 11.79
N TRP A 110 -9.15 1.07 12.91
CA TRP A 110 -8.11 0.19 13.43
C TRP A 110 -7.80 -0.98 12.49
N GLU A 111 -8.82 -1.57 11.88
CA GLU A 111 -8.62 -2.62 10.88
C GLU A 111 -7.87 -2.09 9.66
N ALA A 112 -8.26 -0.92 9.13
CA ALA A 112 -7.57 -0.29 8.02
C ALA A 112 -6.12 0.06 8.37
N LEU A 113 -5.86 0.52 9.60
CA LEU A 113 -4.54 0.89 10.08
C LEU A 113 -3.61 -0.35 10.13
N ASP A 114 -4.07 -1.43 10.76
CA ASP A 114 -3.31 -2.69 10.87
C ASP A 114 -2.95 -3.26 9.50
N LEU A 115 -3.94 -3.35 8.60
CA LEU A 115 -3.73 -3.88 7.26
C LEU A 115 -2.76 -3.01 6.44
N THR A 116 -2.87 -1.68 6.57
CA THR A 116 -1.99 -0.75 5.85
C THR A 116 -0.55 -0.81 6.39
N GLU A 117 -0.37 -0.86 7.72
CA GLU A 117 0.94 -0.96 8.37
C GLU A 117 1.63 -2.26 7.95
N ARG A 118 0.93 -3.39 8.04
CA ARG A 118 1.44 -4.70 7.60
C ARG A 118 1.85 -4.73 6.13
N LEU A 119 1.13 -4.03 5.25
CA LEU A 119 1.53 -3.91 3.84
C LEU A 119 2.80 -3.08 3.67
N ILE A 120 2.89 -1.94 4.34
CA ILE A 120 4.08 -1.07 4.27
C ILE A 120 5.31 -1.85 4.71
N ASP A 121 5.23 -2.52 5.87
CA ASP A 121 6.33 -3.32 6.42
C ASP A 121 6.74 -4.43 5.44
N TRP A 122 5.77 -5.18 4.89
CA TRP A 122 6.06 -6.24 3.94
C TRP A 122 6.70 -5.72 2.63
N VAL A 123 6.24 -4.58 2.10
CA VAL A 123 6.83 -3.98 0.89
C VAL A 123 8.25 -3.48 1.16
N GLU A 124 8.51 -2.94 2.34
CA GLU A 124 9.85 -2.54 2.78
C GLU A 124 10.79 -3.76 2.83
N GLU A 125 10.35 -4.87 3.42
CA GLU A 125 11.08 -6.15 3.44
C GLU A 125 11.39 -6.67 2.02
N GLU A 126 10.41 -6.62 1.09
CA GLU A 126 10.61 -7.04 -0.31
C GLU A 126 11.67 -6.18 -1.03
N ILE A 127 11.66 -4.87 -0.77
CA ILE A 127 12.67 -3.95 -1.30
C ILE A 127 14.06 -4.32 -0.77
N GLU A 128 14.20 -4.48 0.55
CA GLU A 128 15.47 -4.84 1.19
C GLU A 128 16.00 -6.19 0.67
N ASN A 129 15.13 -7.19 0.51
CA ASN A 129 15.51 -8.50 -0.02
C ASN A 129 16.11 -8.43 -1.43
N ILE A 130 15.56 -7.56 -2.28
CA ILE A 130 16.07 -7.34 -3.64
C ILE A 130 17.39 -6.57 -3.64
N GLU A 131 17.54 -5.58 -2.76
CA GLU A 131 18.80 -4.84 -2.60
C GLU A 131 19.94 -5.76 -2.13
N HIS A 132 19.70 -6.58 -1.11
CA HIS A 132 20.67 -7.56 -0.61
C HIS A 132 21.07 -8.57 -1.69
N SER A 133 20.10 -9.11 -2.42
CA SER A 133 20.36 -10.03 -3.54
C SER A 133 21.23 -9.36 -4.61
N SER A 134 20.90 -8.12 -4.99
CA SER A 134 21.65 -7.35 -5.99
C SER A 134 23.09 -7.06 -5.57
N ASN A 135 23.33 -6.81 -4.27
CA ASN A 135 24.65 -6.55 -3.72
C ASN A 135 25.54 -7.81 -3.68
N ILE A 136 24.96 -8.98 -3.40
CA ILE A 136 25.69 -10.26 -3.45
C ILE A 136 26.17 -10.56 -4.87
N PHE A 137 25.32 -10.39 -5.89
CA PHE A 137 25.70 -10.65 -7.28
C PHE A 137 26.78 -9.67 -7.81
N ASN A 138 26.75 -8.40 -7.39
CA ASN A 138 27.75 -7.40 -7.80
C ASN A 138 29.10 -7.51 -7.05
N GLY A 139 29.13 -8.24 -5.92
CA GLY A 139 30.35 -8.46 -5.13
C GLY A 139 31.21 -9.66 -5.56
N GLY A 140 30.70 -10.50 -6.47
CA GLY A 140 31.35 -11.75 -6.89
C GLY A 140 32.37 -11.64 -8.03
N ASP A 141 32.47 -10.50 -8.71
CA ASP A 141 33.30 -10.32 -9.93
C ASP A 141 34.64 -9.59 -9.66
N ARG A 142 35.14 -9.67 -8.42
CA ARG A 142 36.48 -9.17 -8.04
C ARG A 142 37.29 -10.27 -7.35
N ALA A 143 37.68 -11.29 -8.11
CA ALA A 143 38.73 -12.23 -7.74
C ALA A 143 39.61 -12.50 -8.96
#